data_AF-A0A3M2FI36-F1
#
_entry.id   AF-A0A3M2FI36-F1
#
_cell.length_a   1.000
_cell.length_b   1.000
_cell.length_c   1.000
_cell.angle_alpha   90.00
_cell.angle_beta   90.00
_cell.angle_gamma   90.00
#
_symmetry.space_group_name_H-M   'P 1'
#
loop_
_entity.id
_entity.type
_entity.pdbx_description
1 polymer ?
#
loop_
_entity_poly.entity_id
_entity_poly.type
_entity_poly.pdbx_seq_one_letter_code
_entity_poly.pdbx_strand_id
1 'polypeptide(L)'
;MLSALEVVMNVRLLFLAVAMLAACATPQQERATTTGALIGATAGAVIGAQNDRMAEGAVVGGVIGGLTGALIGEQQRQPGRPRVHHHSRCPGGERFFNRARREPNMHEKIELMQQGLSYCPNNAAAHNDLGVAYYRIGNHRLAARHFKRALAIDPYYEPARVNLRRLRAQHRRHRHHDNDDEYED
;
A
#
# COMPACT_ATOMS: atom_id res chain seq x y z
N MET A 1 7.28 -13.96 -57.88
CA MET A 1 7.64 -14.56 -56.57
C MET A 1 8.42 -13.59 -55.67
N LEU A 2 9.33 -12.73 -56.17
CA LEU A 2 10.05 -11.76 -55.33
C LEU A 2 9.13 -10.75 -54.59
N SER A 3 8.05 -10.31 -55.21
CA SER A 3 7.13 -9.30 -54.65
C SER A 3 6.38 -9.78 -53.40
N ALA A 4 6.07 -11.07 -53.31
CA ALA A 4 5.36 -11.62 -52.15
C ALA A 4 6.28 -11.75 -50.92
N LEU A 5 7.57 -12.02 -51.14
CA LEU A 5 8.56 -12.12 -50.08
C LEU A 5 8.84 -10.74 -49.45
N GLU A 6 8.92 -9.69 -50.27
CA GLU A 6 9.08 -8.31 -49.81
C GLU A 6 7.86 -7.82 -49.01
N VAL A 7 6.65 -8.15 -49.45
CA VAL A 7 5.42 -7.81 -48.72
C VAL A 7 5.38 -8.49 -47.36
N VAL A 8 5.71 -9.78 -47.28
CA VAL A 8 5.73 -10.52 -46.00
C VAL A 8 6.82 -10.00 -45.06
N MET A 9 7.99 -9.63 -45.59
CA MET A 9 9.08 -9.06 -44.80
C MET A 9 8.73 -7.67 -44.26
N ASN A 10 8.10 -6.82 -45.07
CA ASN A 10 7.65 -5.49 -44.67
C ASN A 10 6.52 -5.57 -43.62
N VAL A 11 5.59 -6.50 -43.75
CA VAL A 11 4.52 -6.72 -42.75
C VAL A 11 5.11 -7.19 -41.42
N ARG A 12 6.13 -8.06 -41.43
CA ARG A 12 6.83 -8.48 -40.20
C ARG A 12 7.62 -7.33 -39.57
N LEU A 13 8.30 -6.50 -40.37
CA LEU A 13 9.01 -5.31 -39.89
C LEU A 13 8.04 -4.32 -39.25
N LEU A 14 6.88 -4.09 -39.87
CA LEU A 14 5.84 -3.22 -39.34
C LEU A 14 5.32 -3.74 -38.00
N PHE A 15 5.07 -5.05 -37.90
CA PHE A 15 4.58 -5.68 -36.66
C PHE A 15 5.60 -5.59 -35.51
N LEU A 16 6.89 -5.82 -35.80
CA LEU A 16 7.98 -5.68 -34.83
C LEU A 16 8.17 -4.23 -34.37
N ALA A 17 8.05 -3.26 -35.27
CA ALA A 17 8.16 -1.84 -34.94
C ALA A 17 7.00 -1.38 -34.01
N VAL A 18 5.77 -1.83 -34.29
CA VAL A 18 4.61 -1.53 -33.44
C VAL A 18 4.74 -2.18 -32.05
N ALA A 19 5.26 -3.40 -31.97
CA ALA A 19 5.50 -4.08 -30.70
C ALA A 19 6.57 -3.37 -29.84
N MET A 20 7.63 -2.85 -30.44
CA MET A 20 8.66 -2.07 -29.76
C MET A 20 8.14 -0.71 -29.26
N LEU A 21 7.30 -0.03 -30.04
CA LEU A 21 6.67 1.23 -29.62
C LEU A 21 5.72 1.03 -28.43
N ALA A 22 5.03 -0.11 -28.35
CA ALA A 22 4.19 -0.45 -27.20
C ALA A 22 4.98 -0.70 -25.91
N ALA A 23 6.25 -1.12 -26.02
CA ALA A 23 7.12 -1.38 -24.87
C ALA A 23 7.72 -0.11 -24.23
N CYS A 24 7.73 1.03 -24.93
CA CYS A 24 8.29 2.29 -24.43
C CYS A 24 7.26 3.22 -23.75
N ALA A 25 5.95 2.91 -23.81
CA ALA A 25 4.88 3.79 -23.35
C ALA A 25 4.23 3.34 -22.02
N THR A 26 5.04 3.00 -21.01
CA THR A 26 4.56 2.92 -19.63
C THR A 26 5.27 3.97 -18.76
N PRO A 27 4.76 5.21 -18.67
CA PRO A 27 5.21 6.11 -17.62
C PRO A 27 4.61 5.65 -16.29
N GLN A 28 5.53 5.32 -15.40
CA GLN A 28 5.30 4.96 -14.00
C GLN A 28 4.85 6.20 -13.21
N GLN A 29 3.65 6.12 -12.63
CA GLN A 29 3.34 6.52 -11.26
C GLN A 29 3.53 8.00 -10.84
N GLU A 30 2.45 8.80 -10.86
CA GLU A 30 1.97 9.48 -9.65
C GLU A 30 0.49 9.92 -9.78
N ARG A 31 -0.32 9.56 -8.78
CA ARG A 31 -1.72 9.99 -8.49
C ARG A 31 -2.83 9.39 -9.36
N ALA A 32 -3.53 8.43 -8.76
CA ALA A 32 -4.57 7.57 -9.33
C ALA A 32 -5.97 8.21 -9.50
N THR A 33 -6.06 9.51 -9.75
CA THR A 33 -7.33 10.16 -10.13
C THR A 33 -7.23 10.99 -11.41
N THR A 34 -6.02 11.35 -11.84
CA THR A 34 -5.76 12.16 -13.03
C THR A 34 -5.24 11.35 -14.23
N THR A 35 -4.92 10.07 -14.04
CA THR A 35 -4.24 9.25 -15.05
C THR A 35 -5.15 8.89 -16.23
N GLY A 36 -6.41 8.56 -15.97
CA GLY A 36 -7.36 8.19 -17.03
C GLY A 36 -7.70 9.35 -17.97
N ALA A 37 -8.04 10.52 -17.42
CA ALA A 37 -8.40 11.69 -18.21
C ALA A 37 -7.24 12.21 -19.07
N LEU A 38 -6.02 12.21 -18.55
CA LEU A 38 -4.84 12.67 -19.29
C LEU A 38 -4.50 11.75 -20.48
N ILE A 39 -4.49 10.43 -20.24
CA ILE A 39 -4.23 9.45 -21.31
C ILE A 39 -5.31 9.54 -22.38
N GLY A 40 -6.58 9.63 -21.97
CA GLY A 40 -7.69 9.80 -22.89
C GLY A 40 -7.59 11.08 -23.71
N ALA A 41 -7.24 12.21 -23.08
CA ALA A 41 -7.15 13.50 -23.78
C ALA A 41 -6.01 13.52 -24.80
N THR A 42 -4.85 12.96 -24.46
CA THR A 42 -3.71 12.91 -25.39
C THR A 42 -4.00 12.03 -26.60
N ALA A 43 -4.56 10.83 -26.40
CA ALA A 43 -4.96 9.96 -27.49
C ALA A 43 -6.08 10.59 -28.36
N GLY A 44 -7.07 11.19 -27.72
CA GLY A 44 -8.16 11.89 -28.41
C GLY A 44 -7.68 13.09 -29.23
N ALA A 45 -6.69 13.84 -28.75
CA ALA A 45 -6.09 14.96 -29.48
C ALA A 45 -5.41 14.50 -30.78
N VAL A 46 -4.67 13.38 -30.73
CA VAL A 46 -4.00 12.79 -31.90
C VAL A 46 -5.01 12.33 -32.95
N ILE A 47 -6.12 11.71 -32.52
CA ILE A 47 -7.19 11.28 -33.42
C ILE A 47 -7.90 12.51 -34.02
N GLY A 48 -8.18 13.53 -33.19
CA GLY A 48 -8.85 14.76 -33.63
C GLY A 48 -8.01 15.61 -34.59
N ALA A 49 -6.68 15.56 -34.47
CA ALA A 49 -5.77 16.30 -35.34
C ALA A 49 -5.85 15.88 -36.82
N GLN A 50 -6.32 14.67 -37.13
CA GLN A 50 -6.51 14.22 -38.51
C GLN A 50 -7.68 14.93 -39.23
N ASN A 51 -8.56 15.60 -38.46
CA ASN A 51 -9.74 16.30 -38.96
C ASN A 51 -9.80 17.77 -38.50
N ASP A 52 -8.64 18.39 -38.20
CA ASP A 52 -8.50 19.76 -37.65
C ASP A 52 -9.31 20.01 -36.36
N ARG A 53 -9.70 18.94 -35.65
CA ARG A 53 -10.55 18.94 -34.46
C ARG A 53 -9.79 18.44 -33.24
N MET A 54 -8.54 18.86 -33.09
CA MET A 54 -7.66 18.42 -32.00
C MET A 54 -8.27 18.70 -30.63
N ALA A 55 -8.84 19.89 -30.43
CA ALA A 55 -9.46 20.26 -29.16
C ALA A 55 -10.71 19.42 -28.84
N GLU A 56 -11.59 19.20 -29.82
CA GLU A 56 -12.78 18.35 -29.65
C GLU A 56 -12.39 16.91 -29.32
N GLY A 57 -11.39 16.37 -30.04
CA GLY A 57 -10.85 15.04 -29.79
C GLY A 57 -10.25 14.89 -28.39
N ALA A 58 -9.49 15.90 -27.93
CA ALA A 58 -8.91 15.91 -26.59
C ALA A 58 -9.97 15.92 -25.48
N VAL A 59 -11.04 16.71 -25.65
CA VAL A 59 -12.13 16.79 -24.68
C VAL A 59 -12.86 15.45 -24.58
N VAL A 60 -13.26 14.87 -25.72
CA VAL A 60 -14.00 13.60 -25.74
C VAL A 60 -13.14 12.47 -25.16
N GLY A 61 -11.88 12.38 -25.59
CA GLY A 61 -10.95 11.39 -25.08
C GLY A 61 -10.72 11.55 -23.57
N GLY A 62 -10.58 12.79 -23.09
CA GLY A 62 -10.40 13.09 -21.67
C GLY A 62 -11.60 12.70 -20.81
N VAL A 63 -12.83 12.91 -21.29
CA VAL A 63 -14.05 12.49 -20.59
C VAL A 63 -14.12 10.97 -20.47
N ILE A 64 -13.91 10.24 -21.57
CA ILE A 64 -13.97 8.76 -21.58
C ILE A 64 -12.88 8.17 -20.69
N GLY A 65 -11.65 8.68 -20.82
CA GLY A 65 -10.53 8.28 -19.99
C GLY A 65 -10.75 8.61 -18.51
N GLY A 66 -11.35 9.76 -18.21
CA GLY A 66 -11.69 10.18 -16.85
C GLY A 66 -12.74 9.27 -16.20
N LEU A 67 -13.81 8.94 -16.93
CA LEU A 67 -14.86 8.03 -16.45
C LEU A 67 -14.31 6.62 -16.19
N THR A 68 -13.51 6.09 -17.11
CA THR A 68 -12.89 4.76 -16.95
C THR A 68 -11.88 4.77 -15.79
N GLY A 69 -11.10 5.84 -15.67
CA GLY A 69 -10.20 6.08 -14.55
C GLY A 69 -10.93 6.20 -13.20
N ALA A 70 -12.15 6.78 -13.18
CA ALA A 70 -12.97 6.85 -11.98
C ALA A 70 -13.54 5.48 -11.58
N LEU A 71 -14.00 4.69 -12.56
CA LEU A 71 -14.50 3.33 -12.34
C LEU A 71 -13.41 2.39 -11.80
N ILE A 72 -12.16 2.54 -12.27
CA ILE A 72 -11.02 1.71 -11.82
C ILE A 72 -10.34 2.30 -10.56
N GLY A 73 -10.31 3.63 -10.44
CA GLY A 73 -9.60 4.37 -9.39
C GLY A 73 -10.21 4.26 -7.99
N GLU A 74 -11.49 3.89 -7.88
CA GLU A 74 -12.11 3.63 -6.58
C GLU A 74 -11.46 2.46 -5.82
N GLN A 75 -10.71 1.59 -6.50
CA GLN A 75 -10.10 0.42 -5.87
C GLN A 75 -8.79 0.72 -5.12
N GLN A 76 -8.28 1.97 -5.16
CA GLN A 76 -7.11 2.41 -4.37
C GLN A 76 -7.45 3.30 -3.17
N ARG A 77 -8.72 3.65 -2.94
CA ARG A 77 -9.14 3.94 -1.55
C ARG A 77 -8.99 2.64 -0.81
N GLN A 78 -7.96 2.48 0.01
CA GLN A 78 -7.95 1.45 1.05
C GLN A 78 -9.28 1.62 1.80
N PRO A 79 -10.29 0.76 1.59
CA PRO A 79 -11.40 0.72 2.53
C PRO A 79 -10.68 0.29 3.80
N GLY A 80 -10.65 1.16 4.83
CA GLY A 80 -9.87 0.92 6.04
C GLY A 80 -9.98 -0.55 6.40
N ARG A 81 -8.85 -1.27 6.29
CA ARG A 81 -8.80 -2.74 6.31
C ARG A 81 -9.86 -3.22 7.29
N PRO A 82 -10.78 -4.13 6.92
CA PRO A 82 -11.72 -4.64 7.91
C PRO A 82 -10.84 -5.08 9.06
N ARG A 83 -11.00 -4.41 10.21
CA ARG A 83 -10.31 -4.82 11.42
C ARG A 83 -10.85 -6.21 11.62
N VAL A 84 -10.06 -7.21 11.22
CA VAL A 84 -10.38 -8.60 11.50
C VAL A 84 -10.21 -8.68 13.01
N HIS A 85 -11.28 -8.31 13.69
CA HIS A 85 -11.46 -8.55 15.07
C HIS A 85 -11.59 -10.07 15.15
N HIS A 86 -10.46 -10.76 15.34
CA HIS A 86 -10.50 -12.08 15.95
C HIS A 86 -11.06 -11.85 17.35
N HIS A 87 -12.39 -11.78 17.42
CA HIS A 87 -13.14 -11.72 18.65
C HIS A 87 -12.99 -13.08 19.32
N SER A 88 -11.85 -13.29 19.98
CA SER A 88 -11.83 -14.03 21.22
C SER A 88 -12.82 -13.29 22.12
N ARG A 89 -14.10 -13.69 22.09
CA ARG A 89 -15.18 -13.05 22.84
C ARG A 89 -14.78 -13.05 24.31
N CYS A 90 -14.36 -11.89 24.81
CA CYS A 90 -13.85 -11.73 26.15
C CYS A 90 -14.45 -10.44 26.73
N PRO A 91 -15.70 -10.52 27.24
CA PRO A 91 -16.47 -9.34 27.62
C PRO A 91 -15.82 -8.53 28.76
N GLY A 92 -15.00 -9.16 29.62
CA GLY A 92 -14.34 -8.49 30.75
C GLY A 92 -13.35 -7.39 30.35
N GLY A 93 -12.66 -7.54 29.22
CA GLY A 93 -11.61 -6.60 28.78
C GLY A 93 -12.08 -5.48 27.86
N GLU A 94 -13.26 -5.61 27.26
CA GLU A 94 -13.72 -4.70 26.19
C GLU A 94 -13.83 -3.24 26.62
N ARG A 95 -14.30 -2.98 27.86
CA ARG A 95 -14.38 -1.62 28.40
C ARG A 95 -13.01 -0.92 28.41
N PHE A 96 -11.96 -1.65 28.76
CA PHE A 96 -10.61 -1.12 28.82
C PHE A 96 -10.04 -0.88 27.41
N PHE A 97 -10.24 -1.83 26.49
CA PHE A 97 -9.82 -1.65 25.09
C PHE A 97 -10.56 -0.49 24.41
N ASN A 98 -11.85 -0.29 24.70
CA ASN A 98 -12.64 0.83 24.20
C ASN A 98 -12.10 2.18 24.71
N ARG A 99 -11.81 2.29 26.01
CA ARG A 99 -11.21 3.50 26.60
C ARG A 99 -9.82 3.74 26.02
N ALA A 100 -8.96 2.72 25.97
CA ALA A 100 -7.60 2.81 25.43
C ALA A 100 -7.55 3.25 23.95
N ARG A 101 -8.57 2.93 23.15
CA ARG A 101 -8.66 3.38 21.75
C ARG A 101 -8.88 4.87 21.60
N ARG A 102 -9.54 5.50 22.59
CA ARG A 102 -9.84 6.93 22.60
C ARG A 102 -8.80 7.74 23.38
N GLU A 103 -7.97 7.07 24.17
CA GLU A 103 -6.98 7.70 25.02
C GLU A 103 -5.79 8.26 24.22
N PRO A 104 -5.57 9.59 24.21
CA PRO A 104 -4.42 10.20 23.54
C PRO A 104 -3.10 9.96 24.29
N ASN A 105 -3.13 9.86 25.61
CA ASN A 105 -1.92 9.67 26.40
C ASN A 105 -1.40 8.23 26.26
N MET A 106 -0.17 8.07 25.77
CA MET A 106 0.40 6.73 25.52
C MET A 106 0.61 5.92 26.79
N HIS A 107 0.92 6.55 27.93
CA HIS A 107 1.13 5.85 29.19
C HIS A 107 -0.20 5.32 29.73
N GLU A 108 -1.24 6.16 29.80
CA GLU A 108 -2.57 5.73 30.24
C GLU A 108 -3.16 4.67 29.29
N LYS A 109 -2.95 4.83 27.97
CA LYS A 109 -3.33 3.82 26.98
C LYS A 109 -2.69 2.46 27.25
N ILE A 110 -1.40 2.42 27.60
CA ILE A 110 -0.68 1.19 27.93
C ILE A 110 -1.30 0.53 29.16
N GLU A 111 -1.56 1.30 30.23
CA GLU A 111 -2.19 0.80 31.45
C GLU A 111 -3.56 0.20 31.17
N LEU A 112 -4.41 0.92 30.43
CA LEU A 112 -5.73 0.43 30.03
C LEU A 112 -5.63 -0.85 29.20
N MET A 113 -4.67 -0.93 28.27
CA MET A 113 -4.45 -2.17 27.49
C MET A 113 -3.99 -3.34 28.35
N GLN A 114 -3.11 -3.11 29.32
CA GLN A 114 -2.67 -4.13 30.27
C GLN A 114 -3.82 -4.61 31.15
N GLN A 115 -4.65 -3.69 31.65
CA GLN A 115 -5.87 -4.03 32.39
C GLN A 115 -6.83 -4.85 31.52
N GLY A 116 -7.06 -4.46 30.27
CA GLY A 116 -7.90 -5.26 29.37
C GLY A 116 -7.34 -6.65 29.09
N LEU A 117 -6.01 -6.77 28.96
CA LEU A 117 -5.32 -8.04 28.75
C LEU A 117 -5.30 -8.92 30.01
N SER A 118 -5.47 -8.39 31.23
CA SER A 118 -5.60 -9.23 32.43
C SER A 118 -6.91 -10.02 32.42
N TYR A 119 -7.97 -9.49 31.81
CA TYR A 119 -9.21 -10.22 31.54
C TYR A 119 -9.10 -11.09 30.28
N CYS A 120 -8.36 -10.62 29.27
CA CYS A 120 -8.32 -11.22 27.94
C CYS A 120 -6.88 -11.54 27.47
N PRO A 121 -6.18 -12.48 28.13
CA PRO A 121 -4.75 -12.72 27.90
C PRO A 121 -4.42 -13.34 26.53
N ASN A 122 -5.42 -13.89 25.84
CA ASN A 122 -5.27 -14.51 24.52
C ASN A 122 -5.90 -13.66 23.41
N ASN A 123 -5.90 -12.34 23.56
CA ASN A 123 -6.37 -11.43 22.52
C ASN A 123 -5.19 -10.95 21.66
N ALA A 124 -5.03 -11.54 20.47
CA ALA A 124 -3.94 -11.20 19.55
C ALA A 124 -3.98 -9.72 19.12
N ALA A 125 -5.17 -9.18 18.86
CA ALA A 125 -5.33 -7.77 18.47
C ALA A 125 -4.92 -6.81 19.59
N ALA A 126 -5.32 -7.08 20.84
CA ALA A 126 -4.93 -6.26 21.99
C ALA A 126 -3.42 -6.31 22.25
N HIS A 127 -2.78 -7.47 22.08
CA HIS A 127 -1.33 -7.56 22.14
C HIS A 127 -0.65 -6.77 21.01
N ASN A 128 -1.15 -6.83 19.78
CA ASN A 128 -0.62 -5.98 18.71
C ASN A 128 -0.77 -4.49 19.03
N ASP A 129 -1.93 -4.05 19.50
CA ASP A 129 -2.18 -2.65 19.82
C ASP A 129 -1.30 -2.15 20.97
N LEU A 130 -1.06 -2.98 21.99
CA LEU A 130 -0.12 -2.70 23.07
C LEU A 130 1.32 -2.63 22.55
N GLY A 131 1.69 -3.51 21.61
CA GLY A 131 2.98 -3.43 20.92
C GLY A 131 3.16 -2.12 20.15
N VAL A 132 2.13 -1.63 19.46
CA VAL A 132 2.14 -0.32 18.78
C VAL A 132 2.30 0.82 19.79
N ALA A 133 1.61 0.75 20.94
CA ALA A 133 1.74 1.77 21.98
C ALA A 133 3.18 1.84 22.52
N TYR A 134 3.79 0.69 22.84
CA TYR A 134 5.20 0.63 23.26
C TYR A 134 6.17 1.13 22.19
N TYR A 135 5.92 0.81 20.92
CA TYR A 135 6.74 1.29 19.81
C TYR A 135 6.73 2.83 19.74
N ARG A 136 5.55 3.44 19.91
CA ARG A 136 5.39 4.91 19.86
C ARG A 136 6.12 5.65 20.99
N ILE A 137 6.29 5.03 22.14
CA ILE A 137 7.08 5.60 23.26
C ILE A 137 8.55 5.18 23.22
N GLY A 138 9.03 4.63 22.10
CA GLY A 138 10.43 4.23 21.90
C GLY A 138 10.85 2.92 22.58
N ASN A 139 9.94 2.22 23.26
CA ASN A 139 10.25 0.95 23.91
C ASN A 139 10.14 -0.22 22.93
N HIS A 140 11.08 -0.28 21.98
CA HIS A 140 11.08 -1.28 20.91
C HIS A 140 11.19 -2.72 21.43
N ARG A 141 11.84 -2.93 22.58
CA ARG A 141 11.96 -4.25 23.21
C ARG A 141 10.60 -4.81 23.65
N LEU A 142 9.80 -4.00 24.35
CA LEU A 142 8.46 -4.40 24.75
C LEU A 142 7.50 -4.49 23.56
N ALA A 143 7.63 -3.58 22.59
CA ALA A 143 6.87 -3.65 21.35
C ALA A 143 7.05 -5.01 20.64
N ALA A 144 8.31 -5.42 20.44
CA ALA A 144 8.64 -6.70 19.80
C ALA A 144 8.09 -7.90 20.58
N ARG A 145 8.12 -7.85 21.93
CA ARG A 145 7.55 -8.91 22.78
C ARG A 145 6.06 -9.07 22.55
N HIS A 146 5.32 -7.97 22.49
CA HIS A 146 3.87 -8.00 22.29
C HIS A 146 3.46 -8.38 20.86
N PHE A 147 4.20 -7.94 19.83
CA PHE A 147 3.96 -8.44 18.46
C PHE A 147 4.20 -9.94 18.36
N LYS A 148 5.25 -10.47 18.99
CA LYS A 148 5.50 -11.92 19.05
C LYS A 148 4.38 -12.66 19.80
N ARG A 149 3.86 -12.09 20.89
CA ARG A 149 2.75 -12.70 21.63
C ARG A 149 1.47 -12.76 20.79
N ALA A 150 1.16 -11.70 20.04
CA ALA A 150 0.05 -11.69 19.10
C ALA A 150 0.18 -12.83 18.06
N LEU A 151 1.38 -13.01 17.48
CA LEU A 151 1.66 -14.09 16.53
C LEU A 151 1.69 -15.49 17.15
N ALA A 152 1.98 -15.60 18.44
CA ALA A 152 1.90 -16.87 19.16
C ALA A 152 0.45 -17.29 19.43
N ILE A 153 -0.47 -16.33 19.54
CA ILE A 153 -1.91 -16.57 19.71
C ILE A 153 -2.55 -16.84 18.35
N ASP A 154 -2.24 -16.02 17.35
CA ASP A 154 -2.67 -16.18 15.97
C ASP A 154 -1.47 -16.03 15.02
N PRO A 155 -0.92 -17.15 14.51
CA PRO A 155 0.19 -17.16 13.57
C PRO A 155 -0.06 -16.40 12.26
N TYR A 156 -1.33 -16.19 11.89
CA TYR A 156 -1.74 -15.51 10.67
C TYR A 156 -2.11 -14.04 10.90
N TYR A 157 -1.90 -13.51 12.12
CA TYR A 157 -2.23 -12.13 12.47
C TYR A 157 -1.33 -11.12 11.74
N GLU A 158 -1.73 -10.76 10.52
CA GLU A 158 -0.94 -9.93 9.60
C GLU A 158 -0.47 -8.59 10.20
N PRO A 159 -1.28 -7.84 10.98
CA PRO A 159 -0.84 -6.59 11.57
C PRO A 159 0.42 -6.76 12.45
N ALA A 160 0.49 -7.79 13.29
CA ALA A 160 1.65 -8.04 14.14
C ALA A 160 2.86 -8.49 13.31
N ARG A 161 2.65 -9.28 12.26
CA ARG A 161 3.71 -9.72 11.33
C ARG A 161 4.36 -8.53 10.62
N VAL A 162 3.55 -7.60 10.11
CA VAL A 162 4.03 -6.36 9.47
C VAL A 162 4.76 -5.48 10.47
N ASN A 163 4.19 -5.25 11.66
CA ASN A 163 4.80 -4.40 12.68
C ASN A 163 6.16 -4.94 13.16
N LEU A 164 6.26 -6.26 13.40
CA LEU A 164 7.51 -6.89 13.80
C LEU A 164 8.57 -6.81 12.70
N ARG A 165 8.17 -6.96 11.43
CA ARG A 165 9.07 -6.81 10.27
C ARG A 165 9.62 -5.38 10.19
N ARG A 166 8.75 -4.37 10.33
CA ARG A 166 9.13 -2.95 10.31
C ARG A 166 10.11 -2.62 11.44
N LEU A 167 9.81 -3.05 12.65
CA LEU A 167 10.67 -2.85 13.82
C LEU A 167 12.06 -3.46 13.61
N ARG A 168 12.14 -4.70 13.07
CA ARG A 168 13.41 -5.36 12.77
C ARG A 168 14.21 -4.64 11.67
N ALA A 169 13.53 -4.16 10.63
CA ALA A 169 14.18 -3.42 9.54
C ALA A 169 14.80 -2.12 10.04
N GLN A 170 14.10 -1.39 10.92
CA GLN A 170 14.64 -0.17 11.55
C GLN A 170 15.89 -0.47 12.39
N HIS A 171 15.85 -1.51 13.24
CA HIS A 171 17.01 -1.90 14.05
C HIS A 171 18.22 -2.35 13.23
N ARG A 172 18.02 -2.93 12.04
CA ARG A 172 19.12 -3.29 11.14
C ARG A 172 19.75 -2.05 10.51
N ARG A 173 18.95 -1.05 10.13
CA ARG A 173 19.46 0.20 9.54
C ARG A 173 20.33 0.99 10.53
N HIS A 174 19.89 1.13 11.77
CA HIS A 174 20.71 1.81 12.80
C HIS A 174 22.02 1.07 13.07
N ARG A 175 21.98 -0.27 13.20
CA ARG A 175 23.20 -1.06 13.38
C ARG A 175 24.18 -1.02 12.21
N HIS A 176 23.70 -0.77 10.99
CA HIS A 176 24.61 -0.59 9.85
C HIS A 176 25.24 0.81 9.88
N HIS A 177 24.48 1.84 10.24
CA HIS A 177 25.01 3.20 10.33
C HIS A 177 26.07 3.34 11.45
N ASP A 178 25.82 2.75 12.63
CA ASP A 178 26.77 2.79 13.74
C ASP A 178 28.10 2.08 13.42
N ASN A 179 28.12 1.15 12.45
CA ASN A 179 29.31 0.40 12.05
C ASN A 179 30.09 1.09 10.92
N ASP A 180 29.49 2.03 10.20
CA ASP A 180 30.13 2.75 9.10
C ASP A 180 30.93 3.98 9.61
N ASP A 181 30.62 4.47 10.81
CA ASP A 181 31.32 5.60 11.46
C ASP A 181 32.61 5.18 12.20
N GLU A 182 32.93 3.88 12.27
CA GLU A 182 34.11 3.35 12.98
C GLU A 182 35.33 3.13 12.06
N TYR A 183 35.27 3.56 10.79
CA TYR A 183 36.33 3.39 9.78
C TYR A 183 36.84 4.70 9.16
N GLU A 184 36.78 5.82 9.88
CA GLU A 184 37.48 7.06 9.54
C GLU A 184 38.31 7.55 10.73
N ASP A 185 39.51 6.99 10.92
CA ASP A 185 40.64 7.62 11.64
C ASP A 185 41.99 7.02 11.17
#